data_AF-A0A542ZNJ6-F1
#
_entry.id   AF-A0A542ZNJ6-F1
#
_cell.length_a   1.000
_cell.length_b   1.000
_cell.length_c   1.000
_cell.angle_alpha   90.00
_cell.angle_beta   90.00
_cell.angle_gamma   90.00
#
_symmetry.space_group_name_H-M   'P 1'
#
loop_
_entity.id
_entity.type
_entity.pdbx_description
1 polymer ?
#
loop_
_entity_poly.entity_id
_entity_poly.type
_entity_poly.pdbx_seq_one_letter_code
_entity_poly.pdbx_strand_id
1 'polypeptide(L)'
;MSDLVVDYDLLESSKSDLASIKQVFDSLESAVSDASHCWGDDNVSSAMHTFATNWGYHRAKLSDLIQSGCEKIEKTLTSFKDADRHNAQALTHSVSVHRK
;
A
#
# COMPACT_ATOMS: atom_id res chain seq x y z
N MET A 1 -1.66 32.55 -4.55
CA MET A 1 -1.35 31.16 -4.91
C MET A 1 -1.08 30.44 -3.62
N SER A 2 -1.89 29.44 -3.23
CA SER A 2 -1.47 28.56 -2.13
C SER A 2 -0.27 27.79 -2.65
N ASP A 3 0.88 27.97 -2.00
CA ASP A 3 2.05 27.19 -2.30
C ASP A 3 1.74 25.74 -1.88
N LEU A 4 1.68 24.83 -2.86
CA LEU A 4 1.38 23.44 -2.60
C LEU A 4 2.67 22.79 -2.10
N VAL A 5 2.82 22.71 -0.77
CA VAL A 5 3.95 22.05 -0.14
C VAL A 5 3.65 20.55 -0.03
N VAL A 6 4.44 19.74 -0.71
CA VAL A 6 4.33 18.27 -0.67
C VAL A 6 5.35 17.73 0.33
N ASP A 7 4.86 17.01 1.33
CA ASP A 7 5.71 16.26 2.26
C ASP A 7 6.04 14.89 1.64
N TYR A 8 7.20 14.82 1.00
CA TYR A 8 7.68 13.59 0.37
C TYR A 8 8.04 12.52 1.40
N ASP A 9 8.54 12.91 2.58
CA ASP A 9 8.95 11.98 3.63
C ASP A 9 7.72 11.26 4.19
N LEU A 10 6.63 11.99 4.42
CA LEU A 10 5.34 11.40 4.84
C LEU A 10 4.77 10.45 3.79
N LEU A 11 4.87 10.78 2.50
CA LEU A 11 4.41 9.91 1.42
C LEU A 11 5.24 8.62 1.34
N GLU A 12 6.56 8.73 1.48
CA GLU A 12 7.47 7.57 1.49
C GLU A 12 7.26 6.69 2.72
N SER A 13 7.11 7.29 3.91
CA SER A 13 6.82 6.54 5.14
C SER A 13 5.46 5.83 5.06
N SER A 14 4.42 6.52 4.56
CA SER A 14 3.08 5.93 4.39
C SER A 14 3.09 4.75 3.41
N LYS A 15 3.89 4.83 2.33
CA LYS A 15 4.09 3.71 1.41
C LYS A 15 4.75 2.52 2.11
N SER A 16 5.79 2.77 2.90
CA SER A 16 6.49 1.74 3.67
C SER A 16 5.56 1.05 4.67
N ASP A 17 4.80 1.83 5.44
CA ASP A 17 3.88 1.31 6.46
C ASP A 17 2.79 0.43 5.84
N LEU A 18 2.18 0.87 4.73
CA LEU A 18 1.17 0.07 4.03
C LEU A 18 1.76 -1.20 3.42
N ALA A 19 2.98 -1.18 2.91
CA ALA A 19 3.66 -2.37 2.43
C ALA A 19 3.91 -3.38 3.56
N SER A 20 4.32 -2.91 4.74
CA SER A 20 4.47 -3.76 5.93
C SER A 20 3.13 -4.34 6.38
N ILE A 21 2.05 -3.54 6.43
CA ILE A 21 0.71 -4.02 6.76
C ILE A 21 0.26 -5.09 5.76
N LYS A 22 0.45 -4.87 4.45
CA LYS A 22 0.13 -5.86 3.42
C LYS A 22 0.84 -7.19 3.67
N GLN A 23 2.15 -7.14 3.95
CA GLN A 23 2.94 -8.34 4.22
C GLN A 23 2.42 -9.12 5.42
N VAL A 24 2.02 -8.44 6.50
CA VAL A 24 1.41 -9.07 7.67
C VAL A 24 0.10 -9.76 7.28
N PHE A 25 -0.77 -9.07 6.54
CA PHE A 25 -2.03 -9.65 6.05
C PHE A 25 -1.81 -10.87 5.17
N ASP A 26 -0.83 -10.82 4.26
CA ASP A 26 -0.50 -11.95 3.37
C ASP A 26 0.01 -13.16 4.16
N SER A 27 0.75 -12.93 5.25
CA SER A 27 1.37 -13.98 6.07
C SER A 27 0.40 -14.71 7.01
N LEU A 28 -0.78 -14.15 7.29
CA LEU A 28 -1.76 -14.76 8.22
C LEU A 28 -2.47 -16.00 7.66
N GLU A 29 -2.31 -16.32 6.38
CA GLU A 29 -2.91 -17.49 5.74
C GLU A 29 -2.36 -18.81 6.28
N SER A 30 -1.04 -18.87 6.52
CA SER A 30 -0.37 -20.08 6.99
C SER A 30 -0.85 -20.51 8.38
N ALA A 31 -1.13 -19.55 9.26
CA ALA A 31 -1.53 -19.81 10.64
C ALA A 31 -2.87 -20.57 10.78
N VAL A 32 -3.77 -20.44 9.80
CA VAL A 32 -5.09 -21.09 9.86
C VAL A 32 -5.03 -22.55 9.42
N SER A 33 -4.21 -22.86 8.42
CA SER A 33 -4.00 -24.23 7.95
C SER A 33 -3.39 -25.12 9.04
N ASP A 34 -2.47 -24.55 9.82
CA ASP A 34 -1.72 -25.26 10.86
C ASP A 34 -2.60 -25.73 12.03
N ALA A 35 -3.75 -25.12 12.30
CA ALA A 35 -4.59 -25.48 13.45
C ALA A 35 -5.63 -26.60 13.17
N SER A 36 -5.81 -26.98 11.91
CA SER A 36 -6.90 -27.88 11.47
C SER A 36 -6.88 -29.27 12.10
N HIS A 37 -5.69 -29.79 12.42
CA HIS A 37 -5.49 -31.11 13.02
C HIS A 37 -5.90 -31.21 14.50
N CYS A 38 -6.15 -30.07 15.16
CA CYS A 38 -6.44 -30.01 16.60
C CYS A 38 -7.93 -30.02 16.94
N TRP A 39 -8.83 -29.91 15.95
CA TRP A 39 -10.23 -29.56 16.24
C TRP A 39 -11.06 -30.72 16.79
N GLY A 40 -10.67 -31.97 16.55
CA GLY A 40 -11.12 -33.19 17.26
C GLY A 40 -12.59 -33.60 17.16
N ASP A 41 -13.50 -32.63 17.05
CA ASP A 41 -14.95 -32.78 16.92
C ASP A 41 -15.42 -32.28 15.54
N ASP A 42 -16.31 -33.03 14.91
CA ASP A 42 -16.76 -32.76 13.53
C ASP A 42 -17.52 -31.42 13.41
N ASN A 43 -18.32 -31.04 14.42
CA ASN A 43 -19.05 -29.77 14.39
C ASN A 43 -18.10 -28.60 14.56
N VAL A 44 -17.12 -28.74 15.47
CA VAL A 44 -16.07 -27.73 15.67
C VAL A 44 -15.24 -27.59 14.40
N SER A 45 -14.85 -28.72 13.78
CA SER A 45 -14.09 -28.73 12.54
C SER A 45 -14.84 -28.03 11.40
N SER A 46 -16.13 -28.31 11.24
CA SER A 46 -16.98 -27.66 10.23
C SER A 46 -17.13 -26.14 10.45
N ALA A 47 -17.35 -25.72 11.70
CA ALA A 47 -17.43 -24.30 12.06
C ALA A 47 -16.10 -23.58 11.81
N MET A 48 -14.98 -24.20 12.19
CA MET A 48 -13.65 -23.66 12.00
C MET A 48 -13.24 -23.61 10.52
N HIS A 49 -13.64 -24.61 9.72
CA HIS A 49 -13.46 -24.58 8.27
C HIS A 49 -14.22 -23.39 7.66
N THR A 50 -15.49 -23.20 8.01
CA THR A 50 -16.31 -22.07 7.53
C THR A 50 -15.68 -20.73 7.91
N PHE A 51 -15.22 -20.60 9.17
CA PHE A 51 -14.51 -19.42 9.63
C PHE A 51 -13.24 -19.17 8.82
N ALA A 52 -12.40 -20.20 8.63
CA ALA A 52 -11.16 -20.12 7.88
C ALA A 52 -11.39 -19.65 6.44
N THR A 53 -12.39 -20.19 5.75
CA THR A 53 -12.75 -19.80 4.39
C THR A 53 -13.20 -18.34 4.33
N ASN A 54 -14.11 -17.92 5.22
CA ASN A 54 -14.60 -16.54 5.27
C ASN A 54 -13.49 -15.55 5.60
N TRP A 55 -12.65 -15.90 6.59
CA TRP A 55 -11.48 -15.11 6.95
C TRP A 55 -10.52 -14.96 5.76
N GLY A 56 -10.19 -16.06 5.08
CA GLY A 56 -9.34 -16.05 3.89
C GLY A 56 -9.89 -15.12 2.79
N TYR A 57 -11.18 -15.21 2.48
CA TYR A 57 -11.84 -14.35 1.50
C TYR A 57 -11.77 -12.86 1.87
N HIS A 58 -12.15 -12.52 3.10
CA HIS A 58 -12.15 -11.11 3.54
C HIS A 58 -10.73 -10.54 3.66
N ARG A 59 -9.78 -11.34 4.13
CA ARG A 59 -8.36 -10.97 4.22
C ARG A 59 -7.77 -10.69 2.83
N ALA A 60 -8.04 -11.53 1.84
CA ALA A 60 -7.60 -11.30 0.46
C ALA A 60 -8.12 -9.95 -0.06
N LYS A 61 -9.42 -9.67 0.15
CA LYS A 61 -10.02 -8.38 -0.21
C LYS A 61 -9.37 -7.19 0.50
N LEU A 62 -9.00 -7.33 1.77
CA LEU A 62 -8.27 -6.29 2.50
C LEU A 62 -6.85 -6.08 1.94
N SER A 63 -6.14 -7.16 1.61
CA SER A 63 -4.82 -7.09 0.97
C SER A 63 -4.87 -6.35 -0.37
N ASP A 64 -5.89 -6.60 -1.19
CA ASP A 64 -6.10 -5.90 -2.46
C ASP A 64 -6.37 -4.40 -2.26
N LEU A 65 -7.15 -4.03 -1.25
CA LEU A 65 -7.42 -2.63 -0.92
C LEU A 65 -6.15 -1.90 -0.44
N ILE A 66 -5.33 -2.56 0.38
CA ILE A 66 -4.03 -2.02 0.82
C ILE A 66 -3.11 -1.81 -0.38
N GLN A 67 -3.02 -2.80 -1.27
CA GLN A 67 -2.23 -2.71 -2.51
C GLN A 67 -2.67 -1.52 -3.38
N SER A 68 -3.98 -1.35 -3.57
CA SER A 68 -4.52 -0.19 -4.30
C SER A 68 -4.15 1.14 -3.64
N GLY A 69 -4.10 1.19 -2.30
CA GLY A 69 -3.63 2.34 -1.55
C GLY A 69 -2.16 2.66 -1.81
N CYS A 70 -1.29 1.65 -1.76
CA CYS A 70 0.14 1.79 -2.07
C CYS A 70 0.37 2.35 -3.48
N GLU A 71 -0.34 1.82 -4.48
CA GLU A 71 -0.23 2.28 -5.87
C GLU A 71 -0.67 3.73 -6.05
N LYS A 72 -1.70 4.17 -5.32
CA LYS A 72 -2.14 5.58 -5.35
C LYS A 72 -1.07 6.49 -4.77
N ILE A 73 -0.50 6.14 -3.63
CA ILE A 73 0.59 6.92 -3.00
C ILE A 73 1.80 6.99 -3.93
N GLU A 74 2.18 5.89 -4.54
CA GLU A 74 3.30 5.84 -5.50
C GLU A 74 3.05 6.72 -6.74
N LYS A 75 1.84 6.68 -7.30
CA LYS A 75 1.43 7.56 -8.41
C LYS A 75 1.48 9.03 -8.01
N THR A 76 0.99 9.36 -6.81
CA THR A 76 1.04 10.71 -6.26
C THR A 76 2.48 11.20 -6.12
N LEU A 77 3.35 10.39 -5.52
CA LEU A 77 4.77 10.71 -5.35
C LEU A 77 5.47 10.92 -6.69
N THR A 78 5.25 10.04 -7.65
CA THR A 78 5.85 10.14 -8.99
C THR A 78 5.38 11.41 -9.70
N SER A 79 4.08 11.69 -9.64
CA SER A 79 3.47 12.86 -10.28
C SER A 79 4.03 14.18 -9.73
N PHE A 80 4.24 14.27 -8.41
CA PHE A 80 4.83 15.44 -7.79
C PHE A 80 6.33 15.58 -8.13
N LYS A 81 7.11 14.50 -8.06
CA LYS A 81 8.53 14.53 -8.45
C LYS A 81 8.73 14.95 -9.91
N ASP A 82 7.84 14.53 -10.80
CA ASP A 82 7.88 14.93 -12.21
C ASP A 82 7.46 16.39 -12.41
N ALA A 83 6.44 16.88 -11.69
CA ALA A 83 6.05 18.28 -11.70
C ALA A 83 7.19 19.20 -11.22
N ASP A 84 7.86 18.84 -10.12
CA ASP A 84 9.01 19.58 -9.60
C ASP A 84 10.17 19.60 -10.60
N ARG A 85 10.46 18.47 -11.24
CA ARG A 85 11.48 18.38 -12.28
C ARG A 85 11.16 19.30 -13.46
N HIS A 86 9.92 19.30 -13.93
CA HIS A 86 9.48 20.15 -15.03
C HIS A 86 9.58 21.65 -14.67
N ASN A 87 9.18 22.02 -13.46
CA ASN A 87 9.29 23.39 -12.96
C ASN A 87 10.75 23.84 -12.84
N ALA A 88 11.64 22.99 -12.31
CA ALA A 88 13.07 23.29 -12.21
C ALA A 88 13.74 23.47 -13.59
N GLN A 89 13.36 22.66 -14.57
CA GLN A 89 13.83 22.78 -15.96
C GLN A 89 13.36 24.09 -16.61
N ALA A 90 12.08 24.45 -16.45
CA ALA A 90 11.53 25.69 -16.98
C ALA A 90 12.23 26.93 -16.39
N LEU A 91 12.49 26.94 -15.08
CA LEU A 91 13.24 28.00 -14.41
C LEU A 91 14.67 28.11 -14.97
N THR A 92 15.38 26.98 -15.10
CA THR A 92 16.76 26.96 -15.64
C THR A 92 16.82 27.50 -17.08
N HIS A 93 15.84 27.15 -17.91
CA HIS A 93 15.74 27.67 -19.28
C HIS A 93 15.50 29.19 -19.29
N SER A 94 14.58 29.68 -18.48
CA SER A 94 14.26 31.12 -18.40
C SER A 94 15.45 31.98 -17.93
N VAL A 95 16.21 31.51 -16.94
CA VAL A 95 17.42 32.19 -16.43
C VAL A 95 18.53 32.22 -17.48
N SER A 96 18.63 31.18 -18.31
CA SER A 96 19.63 31.09 -19.39
C SER A 96 19.32 32.04 -20.56
N VAL A 97 18.03 32.27 -20.85
CA VAL A 97 17.59 33.22 -21.89
C VAL A 97 17.80 34.67 -21.45
N HIS A 98 17.58 34.99 -20.17
CA HIS A 98 17.78 36.35 -19.64
C HIS A 98 19.25 36.76 -19.40
N ARG A 99 20.21 35.81 -19.47
CA ARG A 99 21.65 36.05 -19.31
C ARG A 99 22.42 36.22 -20.64
N LYS A 100 21.75 36.14 -21.79
CA LYS A 100 22.31 36.46 -23.11
C LYS A 100 21.80 37.82 -23.58
#